data_AF-C1MZ11-F1
#
_entry.id   AF-C1MZ11-F1
#
_cell.length_a   1.000
_cell.length_b   1.000
_cell.length_c   1.000
_cell.angle_alpha   90.00
_cell.angle_beta   90.00
_cell.angle_gamma   90.00
#
_symmetry.space_group_name_H-M   'P 1'
#
loop_
_entity.id
_entity.type
_entity.pdbx_description
1 polymer ?
#
loop_
_entity_poly.entity_id
_entity_poly.type
_entity_poly.pdbx_seq_one_letter_code
_entity_poly.pdbx_strand_id
1 'polypeptide(L)'
;MPPKAPESKAAKAAKAQAGGKAKKKKWSKGKNKEKANNQVLFEQSTYDKLLAEVPKYKMITISILCDRLRITCSLARKAIQILIAKGLIRPVTMHSKQQVYTRSTNVEE
;
A
#
# COMPACT_ATOMS: atom_id res chain seq x y z
N MET A 1 -15.17 38.31 -58.76
CA MET A 1 -15.14 36.97 -58.12
C MET A 1 -16.46 36.77 -57.41
N PRO A 2 -17.22 35.70 -57.69
CA PRO A 2 -18.57 35.51 -57.15
C PRO A 2 -18.54 35.19 -55.64
N PRO A 3 -19.49 35.70 -54.84
CA PRO A 3 -19.49 35.50 -53.38
C PRO A 3 -19.95 34.08 -53.00
N LYS A 4 -19.24 33.47 -52.05
CA LYS A 4 -19.43 32.11 -51.55
C LYS A 4 -20.75 31.98 -50.76
N ALA A 5 -21.57 30.99 -51.11
CA ALA A 5 -22.89 30.74 -50.53
C ALA A 5 -22.84 30.48 -49.00
N PRO A 6 -23.86 30.91 -48.23
CA PRO A 6 -23.89 30.75 -46.78
C PRO A 6 -24.16 29.29 -46.39
N GLU A 7 -23.21 28.66 -45.68
CA GLU A 7 -23.38 27.31 -45.13
C GLU A 7 -24.60 27.23 -44.18
N SER A 8 -25.38 26.15 -44.31
CA SER A 8 -26.64 25.94 -43.60
C SER A 8 -26.46 25.83 -42.08
N LYS A 9 -27.45 26.30 -41.32
CA LYS A 9 -27.45 26.33 -39.83
C LYS A 9 -27.22 24.95 -39.20
N ALA A 10 -27.56 23.87 -39.90
CA ALA A 10 -27.32 22.49 -39.46
C ALA A 10 -25.82 22.12 -39.45
N ALA A 11 -25.03 22.61 -40.41
CA ALA A 11 -23.59 22.37 -40.45
C ALA A 11 -22.84 23.15 -39.34
N LYS A 12 -23.36 24.31 -38.94
CA LYS A 12 -22.83 25.08 -37.78
C LYS A 12 -23.17 24.41 -36.43
N ALA A 13 -24.37 23.83 -36.30
CA ALA A 13 -24.75 23.10 -35.09
C ALA A 13 -23.95 21.80 -34.90
N ALA A 14 -23.70 21.04 -35.98
CA ALA A 14 -22.90 19.82 -35.92
C ALA A 14 -21.42 20.09 -35.58
N LYS A 15 -20.84 21.21 -36.07
CA LYS A 15 -19.49 21.64 -35.70
C LYS A 15 -19.39 22.13 -34.25
N ALA A 16 -20.45 22.72 -33.69
CA ALA A 16 -20.50 23.16 -32.30
C ALA A 16 -20.57 21.98 -31.30
N GLN A 17 -21.21 20.87 -31.68
CA GLN A 17 -21.36 19.69 -30.81
C GLN A 17 -20.10 18.81 -30.74
N ALA A 18 -19.17 18.93 -31.70
CA ALA A 18 -17.92 18.17 -31.75
C ALA A 18 -16.81 18.72 -30.82
N GLY A 19 -16.92 19.96 -30.34
CA GLY A 19 -15.90 20.61 -29.51
C GLY A 19 -15.83 20.14 -28.05
N GLY A 20 -16.88 19.50 -27.54
CA GLY A 20 -16.97 19.09 -26.13
C GLY A 20 -16.25 17.77 -25.78
N LYS A 21 -15.83 17.00 -26.80
CA LYS A 21 -15.04 15.76 -26.63
C LYS A 21 -13.54 15.99 -26.84
N ALA A 22 -13.09 17.24 -26.81
CA ALA A 22 -11.68 17.55 -26.72
C ALA A 22 -11.11 16.96 -25.42
N LYS A 23 -10.28 15.94 -25.59
CA LYS A 23 -9.45 15.26 -24.58
C LYS A 23 -9.02 16.26 -23.49
N LYS A 24 -9.77 16.30 -22.38
CA LYS A 24 -9.56 17.24 -21.27
C LYS A 24 -8.10 17.10 -20.84
N LYS A 25 -7.30 18.15 -21.03
CA LYS A 25 -5.86 18.14 -20.79
C LYS A 25 -5.64 17.81 -19.32
N LYS A 26 -5.19 16.58 -19.05
CA LYS A 26 -4.87 16.13 -17.70
C LYS A 26 -3.55 16.80 -17.31
N TRP A 27 -3.66 17.94 -16.61
CA TRP A 27 -2.53 18.78 -16.21
C TRP A 27 -1.56 18.09 -15.25
N SER A 28 -1.97 16.95 -14.69
CA SER A 28 -1.15 16.10 -13.86
C SER A 28 -1.07 14.68 -14.44
N LYS A 29 0.11 14.31 -14.95
CA LYS A 29 0.47 12.91 -15.12
C LYS A 29 0.88 12.39 -13.74
N GLY A 30 0.01 11.61 -13.10
CA GLY A 30 0.28 11.05 -11.78
C GLY A 30 1.58 10.24 -11.83
N LYS A 31 2.61 10.67 -11.10
CA LYS A 31 3.83 9.89 -10.90
C LYS A 31 3.47 8.78 -9.93
N ASN A 32 3.27 7.57 -10.43
CA ASN A 32 2.92 6.44 -9.59
C ASN A 32 4.18 5.95 -8.88
N LYS A 33 4.10 5.75 -7.56
CA LYS A 33 5.16 5.06 -6.83
C LYS A 33 5.23 3.62 -7.33
N GLU A 34 6.43 3.09 -7.49
CA GLU A 34 6.63 1.71 -7.92
C GLU A 34 5.99 0.74 -6.92
N LYS A 35 5.42 -0.35 -7.46
CA LYS A 35 4.79 -1.38 -6.64
C LYS A 35 5.86 -2.09 -5.83
N ALA A 36 5.66 -2.16 -4.52
CA ALA A 36 6.49 -2.98 -3.65
C ALA A 36 6.17 -4.46 -3.91
N ASN A 37 7.20 -5.26 -4.19
CA ASN A 37 7.08 -6.71 -4.32
C ASN A 37 7.27 -7.34 -2.94
N ASN A 38 6.16 -7.62 -2.27
CA ASN A 38 6.17 -8.25 -0.96
C ASN A 38 6.08 -9.78 -1.10
N GLN A 39 6.85 -10.52 -0.30
CA GLN A 39 6.78 -11.96 -0.25
C GLN A 39 5.47 -12.44 0.41
N VAL A 40 4.90 -13.49 -0.16
CA VAL A 40 3.60 -14.07 0.23
C VAL A 40 3.78 -15.40 0.98
N LEU A 41 4.98 -15.96 1.00
CA LEU A 41 5.32 -17.21 1.67
C LEU A 41 6.59 -17.03 2.52
N PHE A 42 6.69 -17.73 3.64
CA PHE A 42 7.91 -17.74 4.44
C PHE A 42 8.94 -18.65 3.80
N GLU A 43 10.06 -18.07 3.40
CA GLU A 43 11.29 -18.80 3.09
C GLU A 43 12.10 -18.99 4.36
N GLN A 44 12.93 -20.02 4.43
CA GLN A 44 13.77 -20.29 5.60
C GLN A 44 14.59 -19.05 6.02
N SER A 45 15.21 -18.38 5.04
CA SER A 45 16.00 -17.17 5.24
C SER A 45 15.21 -16.01 5.86
N THR A 46 13.93 -15.89 5.52
CA THR A 46 13.05 -14.82 6.02
C THR A 46 12.57 -15.12 7.43
N TYR A 47 12.35 -16.40 7.73
CA TYR A 47 11.94 -16.85 9.04
C TYR A 47 13.05 -16.68 10.07
N ASP A 48 14.30 -16.99 9.70
CA ASP A 48 15.45 -16.80 10.57
C ASP A 48 15.70 -15.31 10.86
N LYS A 49 15.56 -14.44 9.85
CA LYS A 49 15.59 -12.97 10.03
C LYS A 49 14.49 -12.50 10.97
N LEU A 50 13.28 -13.04 10.82
CA LEU A 50 12.15 -12.67 11.67
C LEU A 50 12.41 -12.98 13.14
N LEU A 51 12.97 -14.15 13.44
CA LEU A 51 13.30 -14.54 14.82
C LEU A 51 14.44 -13.69 15.41
N ALA A 52 15.43 -13.31 14.60
CA ALA A 52 16.58 -12.53 15.08
C ALA A 52 16.33 -11.02 15.17
N GLU A 53 15.54 -10.45 14.27
CA GLU A 53 15.37 -8.99 14.16
C GLU A 53 14.16 -8.48 14.95
N VAL A 54 13.04 -9.21 14.92
CA VAL A 54 11.78 -8.70 15.50
C VAL A 54 11.87 -8.43 17.01
N PRO A 55 12.51 -9.29 17.83
CA PRO A 55 12.66 -9.03 19.26
C PRO A 55 13.56 -7.82 19.58
N LYS A 56 14.35 -7.32 18.63
CA LYS A 56 15.20 -6.13 18.85
C LYS A 56 14.38 -4.83 18.78
N TYR A 57 13.28 -4.84 18.05
CA TYR A 57 12.46 -3.66 17.81
C TYR A 57 11.72 -3.21 19.08
N LYS A 58 11.77 -1.90 19.35
CA LYS A 58 11.03 -1.31 20.48
C LYS A 58 9.52 -1.36 20.24
N MET A 59 9.08 -1.05 19.02
CA MET A 59 7.68 -1.07 18.59
C MET A 59 7.51 -2.06 17.46
N ILE A 60 6.56 -2.98 17.62
CA ILE A 60 6.28 -4.06 16.66
C ILE A 60 4.82 -3.93 16.24
N THR A 61 4.60 -3.70 14.96
CA THR A 61 3.28 -3.58 14.33
C THR A 61 3.30 -4.24 12.96
N ILE A 62 2.10 -4.55 12.44
CA ILE A 62 1.93 -5.21 11.14
C ILE A 62 2.57 -4.38 10.01
N SER A 63 2.49 -3.05 10.07
CA SER A 63 3.09 -2.15 9.07
C SER A 63 4.62 -2.15 9.14
N ILE A 64 5.21 -2.12 10.34
CA ILE A 64 6.67 -2.14 10.50
C ILE A 64 7.27 -3.42 9.92
N LEU A 65 6.61 -4.57 10.13
CA LEU A 65 7.05 -5.84 9.57
C LEU A 65 6.97 -5.86 8.03
N CYS A 66 5.93 -5.25 7.45
CA CYS A 66 5.79 -5.12 6.00
C CYS A 66 6.92 -4.28 5.39
N ASP A 67 7.30 -3.17 6.03
CA ASP A 67 8.33 -2.27 5.50
C ASP A 67 9.74 -2.87 5.61
N ARG A 68 10.05 -3.54 6.73
CA ARG A 68 11.40 -4.05 7.02
C ARG A 68 11.68 -5.40 6.36
N LEU A 69 10.79 -6.36 6.54
CA LEU A 69 10.97 -7.75 6.08
C LEU A 69 10.40 -7.98 4.68
N ARG A 70 9.74 -6.97 4.09
CA ARG A 70 9.07 -7.07 2.78
C ARG A 70 8.10 -8.25 2.68
N ILE A 71 7.37 -8.51 3.77
CA ILE A 71 6.34 -9.54 3.82
C ILE A 71 4.94 -8.93 3.72
N THR A 72 3.97 -9.72 3.29
CA THR A 72 2.55 -9.31 3.29
C THR A 72 1.98 -9.15 4.72
N CYS A 73 0.99 -8.27 4.87
CA CYS A 73 0.34 -8.03 6.17
C CYS A 73 -0.36 -9.26 6.76
N SER A 74 -0.85 -10.18 5.91
CA SER A 74 -1.43 -11.46 6.33
C SER A 74 -0.37 -12.35 7.00
N LEU A 75 0.81 -12.49 6.39
CA LEU A 75 1.93 -13.22 6.98
C LEU A 75 2.43 -12.55 8.25
N ALA A 76 2.54 -11.22 8.26
CA ALA A 76 2.98 -10.48 9.45
C ALA A 76 2.08 -10.76 10.67
N ARG A 77 0.75 -10.85 10.48
CA ARG A 77 -0.18 -11.25 11.55
C ARG A 77 0.10 -12.65 12.07
N LYS A 78 0.37 -13.60 11.18
CA LYS A 78 0.71 -14.99 11.56
C LYS A 78 2.06 -15.08 12.27
N ALA A 79 3.06 -14.34 11.80
CA ALA A 79 4.37 -14.25 12.45
C ALA A 79 4.27 -13.70 13.88
N ILE A 80 3.48 -12.65 14.09
CA ILE A 80 3.22 -12.10 15.43
C ILE A 80 2.64 -13.18 16.34
N GLN A 81 1.67 -13.99 15.87
CA GLN A 81 1.11 -15.10 16.65
C GLN A 81 2.18 -16.13 17.03
N ILE A 82 3.09 -16.48 16.11
CA ILE A 82 4.20 -17.41 16.37
C ILE A 82 5.19 -16.82 17.39
N LEU A 83 5.49 -15.52 17.29
CA LEU A 83 6.40 -14.83 18.21
C LEU A 83 5.81 -14.70 19.62
N ILE A 84 4.49 -14.49 19.73
CA ILE A 84 3.77 -14.49 21.01
C ILE A 84 3.80 -15.90 21.62
N ALA A 85 3.53 -16.94 20.82
CA ALA A 85 3.57 -18.32 21.30
C ALA A 85 4.96 -18.73 21.79
N LYS A 86 6.03 -18.15 21.22
CA LYS A 86 7.42 -18.31 21.66
C LYS A 86 7.82 -17.41 22.85
N GLY A 87 6.97 -16.48 23.29
CA GLY A 87 7.26 -15.54 24.38
C GLY A 87 8.25 -14.41 24.06
N LEU A 88 8.62 -14.22 22.78
CA LEU A 88 9.63 -13.24 22.37
C LEU A 88 9.11 -11.80 22.35
N ILE A 89 7.80 -11.63 22.26
CA ILE A 89 7.12 -10.32 22.19
C ILE A 89 5.91 -10.31 23.11
N ARG A 90 5.56 -9.12 23.60
CA ARG A 90 4.39 -8.88 24.46
C ARG A 90 3.41 -7.90 23.81
N PRO A 91 2.09 -8.11 23.98
CA PRO A 91 1.10 -7.13 23.57
C PRO A 91 1.11 -5.92 24.51
N VAL A 92 0.93 -4.74 23.94
CA VAL A 92 0.73 -3.49 24.72
C VAL A 92 -0.70 -3.00 24.54
N THR A 93 -1.22 -3.01 23.32
CA THR A 93 -2.60 -2.58 23.04
C THR A 93 -3.19 -3.47 21.98
N MET A 94 -4.37 -4.03 22.27
CA MET A 94 -5.15 -4.84 21.35
C MET A 94 -6.45 -4.12 21.01
N HIS A 95 -6.45 -3.42 19.88
CA HIS A 95 -7.66 -2.86 19.28
C HIS A 95 -7.90 -3.52 17.91
N SER A 96 -9.15 -3.62 17.47
CA SER A 96 -9.50 -4.31 16.21
C SER A 96 -8.80 -3.71 14.98
N LYS A 97 -8.61 -2.38 14.99
CA LYS A 97 -7.95 -1.64 13.89
C LYS A 97 -6.43 -1.55 14.03
N GLN A 98 -5.90 -1.67 15.25
CA GLN A 98 -4.48 -1.49 15.50
C GLN A 98 -4.02 -2.35 16.68
N GLN A 99 -3.05 -3.21 16.40
CA GLN A 99 -2.41 -4.05 17.40
C GLN A 99 -0.95 -3.61 17.53
N VAL A 100 -0.56 -3.30 18.76
CA VAL A 100 0.79 -2.83 19.08
C VAL A 100 1.44 -3.82 20.05
N TYR A 101 2.63 -4.25 19.68
CA TYR A 101 3.46 -5.17 20.44
C TYR A 101 4.81 -4.51 20.74
N THR A 102 5.48 -5.00 21.77
CA THR A 102 6.85 -4.59 22.10
C THR A 102 7.69 -5.84 22.34
N ARG A 103 9.00 -5.69 22.27
CA ARG A 103 9.91 -6.75 22.73
C ARG A 103 9.62 -7.17 24.17
N SER A 104 9.86 -8.44 24.46
CA SER A 104 9.95 -8.93 25.83
C SER A 104 11.23 -8.35 26.46
N THR A 105 11.06 -7.38 27.35
CA THR A 105 12.12 -7.02 28.31
C THR A 105 12.13 -8.13 29.34
N ASN A 106 13.28 -8.70 29.69
CA ASN A 106 13.43 -9.70 30.76
C ASN A 106 12.78 -9.18 32.05
N VAL A 107 11.51 -9.47 32.21
CA VAL A 107 10.75 -9.32 33.44
C VAL A 107 10.25 -10.73 33.67
N GLU A 108 11.17 -11.57 34.12
CA GLU A 108 10.79 -12.67 34.99
C GLU A 108 10.27 -12.03 36.27
N GLU A 109 8.95 -11.95 36.36
CA GLU A 109 8.16 -12.05 37.59
C GLU A 109 6.78 -12.64 37.21
#